data_AF-A0A6I9W4V1-F1
#
_entry.id   AF-A0A6I9W4V1-F1
#
_cell.length_a   1.000
_cell.length_b   1.000
_cell.length_c   1.000
_cell.angle_alpha   90.00
_cell.angle_beta   90.00
_cell.angle_gamma   90.00
#
_symmetry.space_group_name_H-M   'P 1'
#
loop_
_entity.id
_entity.type
_entity.pdbx_description
1 polymer ?
#
loop_
_entity_poly.entity_id
_entity_poly.type
_entity_poly.pdbx_seq_one_letter_code
_entity_poly.pdbx_strand_id
1 'polypeptide(L)'
;MTEYPPINVRLAVNRVDFNLITNDGIQPRLYTPGEEISSQPDFLRGHGTYVDEEKTLRASVAGILEKVNKLISIRPLKARYNGEIGDLIVGRITEVQQKRWKVDVNAKLDAVLLLSSVNLPGGELRRRSAEDEQTMRRYLQEGDLICAEVQSIFADGSLSLHTRVLKYGKLSQGIMLKVPPMLIQRKKTHYHNLENGATLILGNNGLETGSREVVSRDMDACFNAFDKDGDGFLSISEFDLICRALFRNDRGKIYGLEEDQLHAVYSIFDLKGDGLIDREEFEVCWNRWIKVCTRPKSAFLIVDVQNDFISGSLNIKHCAAQHDGSEVIDPINRLLETVPFDAVFYSLDWHPVDHVSFIDNLHLREVDISSNISKEAARVYDTVTFRGPPLLKQRLWPRHCVQDSWGAELHKDLKIVDNAIKIYKGTNPEVDSYSVFWDNKKLTETTLSSQLQEKGATDIYICGLAYDVCVGATAVDALTSGYRTILIDDCSRGVDLVDIEKTKATVIGSNGVIVNSSQVKAMVEGRDRRPELGYKLALEIKHKLSLGE
;
A
#
# COMPACT_ATOMS: atom_id res chain seq x y z
N MET A 1 24.16 -16.00 -32.65
CA MET A 1 23.12 -15.98 -33.68
C MET A 1 21.92 -15.28 -33.08
N THR A 2 21.60 -14.07 -33.51
CA THR A 2 20.43 -13.32 -33.05
C THR A 2 19.18 -13.91 -33.67
N GLU A 3 18.35 -14.58 -32.87
CA GLU A 3 17.04 -15.08 -33.30
C GLU A 3 16.08 -13.92 -33.49
N TYR A 4 15.58 -13.75 -34.71
CA TYR A 4 14.50 -12.80 -35.00
C TYR A 4 13.18 -13.38 -34.47
N PRO A 5 12.24 -12.53 -34.02
CA PRO A 5 10.93 -12.99 -33.56
C PRO A 5 10.19 -13.76 -34.67
N PRO A 6 9.49 -14.85 -34.35
CA PRO A 6 8.83 -15.69 -35.35
C PRO A 6 7.73 -14.92 -36.09
N ILE A 7 7.77 -14.93 -37.42
CA ILE A 7 6.73 -14.34 -38.27
C ILE A 7 5.58 -15.33 -38.38
N ASN A 8 4.40 -14.95 -37.86
CA ASN A 8 3.18 -15.75 -37.97
C ASN A 8 2.22 -15.12 -39.01
N VAL A 9 1.89 -15.87 -40.06
CA VAL A 9 0.95 -15.46 -41.12
C VAL A 9 -0.31 -16.31 -41.04
N ARG A 10 -1.48 -15.67 -40.91
CA ARG A 10 -2.80 -16.32 -40.88
C ARG A 10 -3.79 -15.61 -41.81
N LEU A 11 -4.74 -16.38 -42.36
CA LEU A 11 -5.86 -15.83 -43.14
C LEU A 11 -6.85 -15.10 -42.22
N ALA A 12 -7.51 -14.07 -42.74
CA ALA A 12 -8.61 -13.40 -42.04
C ALA A 12 -9.78 -14.39 -41.87
N VAL A 13 -10.32 -14.48 -40.66
CA VAL A 13 -11.47 -15.32 -40.33
C VAL A 13 -12.71 -14.46 -40.11
N ASN A 14 -13.89 -14.99 -40.39
CA ASN A 14 -15.15 -14.30 -40.14
C ASN A 14 -15.29 -13.98 -38.65
N ARG A 15 -15.80 -12.78 -38.33
CA ARG A 15 -16.18 -12.44 -36.95
C ARG A 15 -17.35 -13.33 -36.55
N VAL A 16 -17.16 -14.10 -35.49
CA VAL A 16 -18.27 -14.81 -34.84
C VAL A 16 -18.99 -13.76 -34.02
N ASP A 17 -20.19 -13.36 -34.45
CA ASP A 17 -21.06 -12.53 -33.61
C ASP A 17 -21.42 -13.37 -32.39
N PHE A 18 -20.73 -13.14 -31.28
CA PHE A 18 -21.18 -13.66 -29.99
C PHE A 18 -22.54 -13.04 -29.74
N ASN A 19 -23.61 -13.83 -29.85
CA ASN A 19 -24.92 -13.47 -29.33
C ASN A 19 -24.69 -12.93 -27.92
N LEU A 20 -24.92 -11.62 -27.74
CA LEU A 20 -24.80 -10.94 -26.45
C LEU A 20 -25.58 -11.78 -25.43
N ILE A 21 -24.89 -12.30 -24.42
CA ILE A 21 -25.52 -13.03 -23.32
C ILE A 21 -26.60 -12.11 -22.77
N THR A 22 -27.86 -12.45 -23.03
CA THR A 22 -29.02 -11.72 -22.54
C THR A 22 -29.14 -12.03 -21.06
N ASN A 23 -28.50 -11.25 -20.20
CA ASN A 23 -28.88 -11.22 -18.80
C ASN A 23 -30.34 -10.77 -18.72
N ASP A 24 -31.14 -11.51 -17.95
CA ASP A 24 -32.57 -11.29 -17.70
C ASP A 24 -32.87 -9.95 -17.00
N GLY A 25 -32.77 -8.85 -17.73
CA GLY A 25 -33.13 -7.52 -17.25
C GLY A 25 -33.26 -6.53 -18.40
N ILE A 26 -34.50 -6.09 -18.66
CA ILE A 26 -34.95 -5.00 -19.54
C ILE A 26 -33.85 -4.48 -20.48
N GLN A 27 -33.82 -4.98 -21.73
CA GLN A 27 -32.96 -4.38 -22.73
C GLN A 27 -33.37 -2.90 -22.94
N PRO A 28 -32.42 -1.96 -22.87
CA PRO A 28 -32.74 -0.55 -23.08
C PRO A 28 -33.23 -0.35 -24.51
N ARG A 29 -34.39 0.32 -24.67
CA ARG A 29 -34.90 0.69 -26.00
C ARG A 29 -33.92 1.64 -26.68
N LEU A 30 -33.45 1.21 -27.84
CA LEU A 30 -32.65 2.03 -28.75
C LEU A 30 -33.57 2.97 -29.52
N TYR A 31 -33.16 4.23 -29.62
CA TYR A 31 -33.78 5.24 -30.46
C TYR A 31 -32.87 5.54 -31.64
N THR A 32 -33.48 5.83 -32.79
CA THR A 32 -32.78 6.25 -34.01
C THR A 32 -33.11 7.70 -34.37
N PRO A 33 -32.25 8.39 -35.14
CA PRO A 33 -32.53 9.77 -35.55
C PRO A 33 -33.87 9.90 -36.26
N GLY A 34 -34.71 10.84 -35.81
CA GLY A 34 -36.06 11.11 -36.31
C GLY A 34 -37.19 10.37 -35.57
N GLU A 35 -36.84 9.40 -34.72
CA GLU A 35 -37.82 8.66 -33.92
C GLU A 35 -38.48 9.56 -32.85
N GLU A 36 -39.79 9.43 -32.71
CA GLU A 36 -40.57 10.16 -31.70
C GLU A 36 -40.29 9.64 -30.29
N ILE A 37 -39.96 10.56 -29.39
CA ILE A 37 -39.72 10.27 -27.98
C ILE A 37 -40.96 10.59 -27.15
N SER A 38 -41.51 11.80 -27.30
CA SER A 38 -42.69 12.24 -26.57
C SER A 38 -43.37 13.42 -27.28
N SER A 39 -44.69 13.42 -27.28
CA SER A 39 -45.56 14.50 -27.76
C SER A 39 -46.04 15.44 -26.64
N GLN A 40 -45.61 15.22 -25.39
CA GLN A 40 -46.02 16.06 -24.25
C GLN A 40 -45.12 17.30 -24.11
N PRO A 41 -45.69 18.52 -23.96
CA PRO A 41 -44.94 19.77 -23.89
C PRO A 41 -44.19 19.99 -22.56
N ASP A 42 -44.45 19.16 -21.54
CA ASP A 42 -43.93 19.35 -20.18
C ASP A 42 -42.47 18.89 -19.99
N PHE A 43 -41.88 18.25 -20.99
CA PHE A 43 -40.51 17.75 -20.92
C PHE A 43 -39.50 18.78 -21.42
N LEU A 44 -38.42 18.95 -20.67
CA LEU A 44 -37.27 19.75 -21.05
C LEU A 44 -36.39 18.94 -22.02
N ARG A 45 -35.95 19.60 -23.09
CA ARG A 45 -35.03 19.01 -24.06
C ARG A 45 -33.61 18.94 -23.49
N GLY A 46 -33.01 17.76 -23.55
CA GLY A 46 -31.60 17.52 -23.27
C GLY A 46 -30.80 17.25 -24.55
N HIS A 47 -29.54 16.88 -24.40
CA HIS A 47 -28.68 16.51 -25.53
C HIS A 47 -29.23 15.31 -26.30
N GLY A 48 -28.97 15.26 -27.61
CA GLY A 48 -29.43 14.16 -28.47
C GLY A 48 -30.92 14.21 -28.82
N THR A 49 -31.61 15.33 -28.54
CA THR A 49 -33.02 15.55 -28.88
C THR A 49 -33.21 16.87 -29.62
N TYR A 50 -34.29 16.98 -30.40
CA TYR A 50 -34.76 18.23 -30.99
C TYR A 50 -36.30 18.23 -31.02
N VAL A 51 -36.88 19.42 -31.16
CA VAL A 51 -38.34 19.58 -31.31
C VAL A 51 -38.61 19.89 -32.78
N ASP A 52 -39.54 19.17 -33.39
CA ASP A 52 -39.93 19.37 -34.78
C ASP A 52 -41.00 20.48 -34.92
N GLU A 53 -41.45 20.73 -36.15
CA GLU A 53 -42.49 21.71 -36.47
C GLU A 53 -43.85 21.36 -35.82
N GLU A 54 -44.10 20.09 -35.55
CA GLU A 54 -45.32 19.57 -34.90
C GLU A 54 -45.25 19.68 -33.36
N LYS A 55 -44.21 20.31 -32.81
CA LYS A 55 -43.92 20.43 -31.36
C LYS A 55 -43.69 19.09 -30.66
N THR A 56 -43.25 18.08 -31.40
CA THR A 56 -42.96 16.75 -30.88
C THR A 56 -41.46 16.61 -30.61
N LEU A 57 -41.10 16.01 -29.47
CA LEU A 57 -39.72 15.75 -29.11
C LEU A 57 -39.22 14.49 -29.84
N ARG A 58 -38.18 14.64 -30.67
CA ARG A 58 -37.57 13.55 -31.46
C ARG A 58 -36.10 13.35 -31.13
N ALA A 59 -35.60 12.14 -31.36
CA ALA A 59 -34.19 11.82 -31.22
C ALA A 59 -33.38 12.39 -32.39
N SER A 60 -32.25 13.06 -32.11
CA SER A 60 -31.30 13.50 -33.14
C SER A 60 -30.16 12.51 -33.38
N VAL A 61 -29.94 11.56 -32.47
CA VAL A 61 -28.83 10.61 -32.50
C VAL A 61 -29.31 9.19 -32.21
N ALA A 62 -28.54 8.20 -32.67
CA ALA A 62 -28.78 6.80 -32.32
C ALA A 62 -28.26 6.50 -30.92
N GLY A 63 -29.11 6.05 -30.00
CA GLY A 63 -28.73 5.92 -28.60
C GLY A 63 -29.83 5.40 -27.67
N ILE A 64 -29.55 5.48 -26.38
CA ILE A 64 -30.46 5.06 -25.31
C ILE A 64 -31.08 6.30 -24.68
N LEU A 65 -32.38 6.25 -24.39
CA LEU A 65 -33.07 7.33 -23.72
C LEU A 65 -32.69 7.42 -22.23
N GLU A 66 -32.33 8.62 -21.80
CA GLU A 66 -32.07 8.96 -20.41
C GLU A 66 -33.06 10.03 -19.97
N LYS A 67 -33.81 9.71 -18.92
CA LYS A 67 -34.80 10.62 -18.33
C LYS A 67 -34.40 10.92 -16.89
N VAL A 68 -34.08 12.19 -16.64
CA VAL A 68 -33.79 12.70 -15.30
C VAL A 68 -34.84 13.75 -14.95
N ASN A 69 -35.77 13.40 -14.08
CA ASN A 69 -36.96 14.22 -13.78
C ASN A 69 -37.76 14.57 -15.05
N LYS A 70 -37.77 15.85 -15.43
CA LYS A 70 -38.41 16.35 -16.65
C LYS A 70 -37.44 16.50 -17.82
N LEU A 71 -36.14 16.30 -17.63
CA LEU A 71 -35.15 16.41 -18.71
C LEU A 71 -35.03 15.08 -19.45
N ILE A 72 -35.25 15.11 -20.76
CA ILE A 72 -35.10 13.96 -21.65
C ILE A 72 -33.90 14.17 -22.57
N SER A 73 -32.95 13.25 -22.54
CA SER A 73 -31.79 13.21 -23.44
C SER A 73 -31.62 11.83 -24.07
N ILE A 74 -30.97 11.77 -25.23
CA ILE A 74 -30.52 10.51 -25.83
C ILE A 74 -29.01 10.42 -25.65
N ARG A 75 -28.56 9.41 -24.91
CA ARG A 75 -27.13 9.08 -24.78
C ARG A 75 -26.70 8.30 -26.03
N PRO A 76 -25.83 8.87 -26.88
CA PRO A 76 -25.40 8.22 -28.12
C PRO A 76 -24.55 6.98 -27.83
N LEU A 77 -24.56 6.02 -28.76
CA LEU A 77 -23.72 4.81 -28.68
C LEU A 77 -22.22 5.08 -28.87
N LYS A 78 -21.89 6.16 -29.61
CA LYS A 78 -20.52 6.65 -29.82
C LYS A 78 -20.52 8.16 -29.72
N ALA A 79 -19.68 8.72 -28.87
CA ALA A 79 -19.46 10.15 -28.78
C ALA A 79 -17.99 10.48 -28.53
N ARG A 80 -17.58 11.67 -28.99
CA ARG A 80 -16.35 12.31 -28.50
C ARG A 80 -16.52 12.70 -27.05
N TYR A 81 -15.40 12.88 -26.36
CA TYR A 81 -15.41 13.32 -24.98
C TYR A 81 -16.09 14.69 -24.85
N ASN A 82 -17.04 14.78 -23.91
CA ASN A 82 -17.70 16.01 -23.53
C ASN A 82 -17.32 16.26 -22.06
N GLY A 83 -16.44 17.23 -21.83
CA GLY A 83 -15.85 17.44 -20.51
C GLY A 83 -16.83 18.02 -19.51
N GLU A 84 -16.68 17.60 -18.26
CA GLU A 84 -17.36 18.16 -17.09
C GLU A 84 -16.33 18.85 -16.19
N ILE A 85 -16.79 19.83 -15.39
CA ILE A 85 -15.91 20.52 -14.45
C ILE A 85 -15.42 19.52 -13.39
N GLY A 86 -14.11 19.48 -13.16
CA GLY A 86 -13.46 18.53 -12.27
C GLY A 86 -13.07 17.19 -12.90
N ASP A 87 -13.38 16.97 -14.19
CA ASP A 87 -12.92 15.77 -14.89
C ASP A 87 -11.38 15.77 -14.96
N LEU A 88 -10.79 14.61 -14.63
CA LEU A 88 -9.37 14.35 -14.87
C LEU A 88 -9.17 13.90 -16.31
N ILE A 89 -8.23 14.52 -17.01
CA ILE A 89 -7.94 14.20 -18.40
C ILE A 89 -6.44 14.07 -18.67
N VAL A 90 -6.10 13.26 -19.66
CA VAL A 90 -4.78 13.21 -20.26
C VAL A 90 -4.85 13.89 -21.61
N GLY A 91 -3.90 14.75 -21.94
CA GLY A 91 -3.92 15.50 -23.20
C GLY A 91 -2.54 15.66 -23.81
N ARG A 92 -2.49 15.92 -25.11
CA ARG A 92 -1.24 16.19 -25.84
C ARG A 92 -1.19 17.65 -26.25
N ILE A 93 -0.07 18.31 -25.98
CA ILE A 93 0.14 19.69 -26.44
C ILE A 93 0.21 19.71 -27.96
N THR A 94 -0.67 20.47 -28.59
CA THR A 94 -0.71 20.63 -30.06
C THR A 94 0.00 21.89 -30.50
N GLU A 95 -0.20 22.99 -29.78
CA GLU A 95 0.38 24.30 -30.12
C GLU A 95 0.74 25.10 -28.86
N VAL A 96 1.86 25.83 -28.91
CA VAL A 96 2.21 26.86 -27.92
C VAL A 96 1.85 28.24 -28.49
N GLN A 97 0.93 28.96 -27.85
CA GLN A 97 0.50 30.29 -28.25
C GLN A 97 0.87 31.33 -27.18
N GLN A 98 0.58 32.62 -27.45
CA GLN A 98 0.83 33.69 -26.50
C GLN A 98 0.03 33.47 -25.19
N LYS A 99 0.74 33.25 -24.08
CA LYS A 99 0.19 33.02 -22.71
C LYS A 99 -0.69 31.77 -22.54
N ARG A 100 -0.76 30.87 -23.52
CA ARG A 100 -1.56 29.64 -23.43
C ARG A 100 -1.01 28.49 -24.27
N TRP A 101 -1.32 27.26 -23.87
CA TRP A 101 -1.14 26.06 -24.67
C TRP A 101 -2.47 25.53 -25.16
N LYS A 102 -2.51 25.04 -26.40
CA LYS A 102 -3.59 24.21 -26.90
C LYS A 102 -3.27 22.73 -26.66
N VAL A 103 -4.30 22.00 -26.26
CA VAL A 103 -4.17 20.61 -25.83
C VAL A 103 -5.25 19.77 -26.53
N ASP A 104 -4.83 18.74 -27.27
CA ASP A 104 -5.74 17.72 -27.78
C ASP A 104 -6.12 16.79 -26.62
N VAL A 105 -7.42 16.77 -26.35
CA VAL A 105 -8.03 15.99 -25.26
C VAL A 105 -9.12 15.06 -25.79
N ASN A 106 -9.12 14.73 -27.09
CA ASN A 106 -10.14 13.88 -27.71
C ASN A 106 -11.58 14.44 -27.61
N ALA A 107 -11.72 15.75 -27.42
CA ALA A 107 -12.98 16.48 -27.42
C ALA A 107 -13.33 16.97 -28.84
N LYS A 108 -14.39 17.79 -28.94
CA LYS A 108 -14.80 18.44 -30.20
C LYS A 108 -13.85 19.55 -30.62
N LEU A 109 -13.28 20.27 -29.64
CA LEU A 109 -12.36 21.38 -29.79
C LEU A 109 -11.11 21.13 -28.95
N ASP A 110 -10.01 21.78 -29.30
CA ASP A 110 -8.81 21.78 -28.46
C ASP A 110 -9.10 22.47 -27.13
N ALA A 111 -8.59 21.89 -26.05
CA ALA A 111 -8.62 22.49 -24.73
C ALA A 111 -7.53 23.56 -24.59
N VAL A 112 -7.74 24.49 -23.67
CA VAL A 112 -6.84 25.62 -23.42
C VAL A 112 -6.26 25.51 -22.03
N LEU A 113 -4.93 25.42 -21.93
CA LEU A 113 -4.18 25.52 -20.68
C LEU A 113 -3.53 26.90 -20.62
N LEU A 114 -4.01 27.77 -19.73
CA LEU A 114 -3.46 29.11 -19.56
C LEU A 114 -2.14 29.05 -18.78
N LEU A 115 -1.19 29.93 -19.12
CA LEU A 115 0.03 30.12 -18.32
C LEU A 115 -0.29 30.44 -16.85
N SER A 116 -1.43 31.11 -16.62
CA SER A 116 -1.90 31.45 -15.28
C SER A 116 -2.43 30.25 -14.46
N SER A 117 -2.66 29.11 -15.10
CA SER A 117 -3.24 27.90 -14.52
C SER A 117 -2.23 26.76 -14.36
N VAL A 118 -0.94 27.02 -14.62
CA VAL A 118 0.17 26.09 -14.45
C VAL A 118 1.04 26.48 -13.26
N ASN A 119 1.57 25.47 -12.56
CA ASN A 119 2.60 25.64 -11.53
C ASN A 119 3.97 25.77 -12.19
N LEU A 120 4.61 26.93 -12.01
CA LEU A 120 5.98 27.16 -12.46
C LEU A 120 6.97 26.74 -11.35
N PRO A 121 8.17 26.26 -11.68
CA PRO A 121 9.21 25.99 -10.69
C PRO A 121 9.58 27.27 -9.94
N GLY A 122 9.57 27.20 -8.60
CA GLY A 122 9.74 28.33 -7.68
C GLY A 122 8.60 28.54 -6.67
N GLY A 123 7.50 27.77 -6.76
CA GLY A 123 6.39 27.78 -5.80
C GLY A 123 5.33 28.86 -6.07
N GLU A 124 4.18 28.76 -5.36
CA GLU A 124 2.98 29.60 -5.58
C GLU A 124 3.21 31.11 -5.35
N LEU A 125 4.24 31.50 -4.60
CA LEU A 125 4.53 32.90 -4.24
C LEU A 125 5.37 33.67 -5.28
N ARG A 126 5.82 33.02 -6.36
CA ARG A 126 6.60 33.68 -7.41
C ARG A 126 5.69 34.55 -8.31
N ARG A 127 6.00 35.85 -8.42
CA ARG A 127 5.36 36.74 -9.41
C ARG A 127 5.75 36.32 -10.82
N ARG A 128 4.75 36.09 -11.67
CA ARG A 128 4.92 35.73 -13.08
C ARG A 128 5.44 36.93 -13.87
N SER A 129 6.53 36.75 -14.62
CA SER A 129 7.18 37.80 -15.41
C SER A 129 6.97 37.60 -16.91
N ALA A 130 7.30 38.61 -17.72
CA ALA A 130 7.31 38.49 -19.18
C ALA A 130 8.35 37.47 -19.69
N GLU A 131 9.35 37.14 -18.87
CA GLU A 131 10.36 36.11 -19.18
C GLU A 131 9.73 34.70 -19.12
N ASP A 132 8.73 34.48 -18.27
CA ASP A 132 7.99 33.22 -18.20
C ASP A 132 7.21 32.97 -19.51
N GLU A 133 6.71 34.04 -20.15
CA GLU A 133 6.05 33.97 -21.47
C GLU A 133 7.03 33.53 -22.56
N GLN A 134 8.26 34.04 -22.53
CA GLN A 134 9.32 33.67 -23.48
C GLN A 134 9.86 32.26 -23.25
N THR A 135 9.77 31.75 -22.02
CA THR A 135 10.25 30.42 -21.64
C THR A 135 9.17 29.34 -21.62
N MET A 136 7.92 29.67 -21.99
CA MET A 136 6.79 28.71 -22.05
C MET A 136 7.13 27.42 -22.79
N ARG A 137 7.80 27.53 -23.94
CA ARG A 137 8.21 26.39 -24.77
C ARG A 137 9.21 25.46 -24.07
N ARG A 138 9.98 25.95 -23.10
CA ARG A 138 10.90 25.11 -22.30
C ARG A 138 10.14 24.23 -21.30
N TYR A 139 8.96 24.64 -20.86
CA TYR A 139 8.14 23.87 -19.91
C TYR A 139 7.30 22.82 -20.59
N LEU A 140 6.57 23.23 -21.63
CA LEU A 140 5.69 22.38 -22.42
C LEU A 140 5.87 22.74 -23.90
N GLN A 141 6.30 21.77 -24.69
CA GLN A 141 6.47 21.85 -26.15
C GLN A 141 5.42 21.00 -26.86
N GLU A 142 5.23 21.22 -28.15
CA GLU A 142 4.32 20.43 -28.97
C GLU A 142 4.70 18.94 -28.92
N GLY A 143 3.68 18.09 -28.79
CA GLY A 143 3.83 16.65 -28.64
C GLY A 143 3.97 16.16 -27.21
N ASP A 144 4.26 17.04 -26.24
CA ASP A 144 4.31 16.66 -24.82
C ASP A 144 2.94 16.18 -24.33
N LEU A 145 2.95 15.20 -23.44
CA LEU A 145 1.76 14.72 -22.76
C LEU A 145 1.61 15.41 -21.41
N ILE A 146 0.38 15.74 -21.05
CA ILE A 146 0.04 16.33 -19.76
C ILE A 146 -1.13 15.59 -19.13
N CYS A 147 -1.13 15.55 -17.80
CA CYS A 147 -2.32 15.25 -17.00
C CYS A 147 -2.83 16.55 -16.39
N ALA A 148 -4.12 16.83 -16.53
CA ALA A 148 -4.74 18.07 -16.09
C ALA A 148 -6.19 17.85 -15.65
N GLU A 149 -6.73 18.82 -14.92
CA GLU A 149 -8.12 18.85 -14.52
C GLU A 149 -8.88 19.95 -15.27
N VAL A 150 -10.14 19.69 -15.60
CA VAL A 150 -11.02 20.66 -16.26
C VAL A 150 -11.48 21.69 -15.23
N GLN A 151 -10.99 22.92 -15.38
CA GLN A 151 -11.32 24.06 -14.50
C GLN A 151 -12.70 24.63 -14.80
N SER A 152 -12.99 24.85 -16.08
CA SER A 152 -14.22 25.48 -16.55
C SER A 152 -14.44 25.17 -18.02
N ILE A 153 -15.66 25.42 -18.50
CA ILE A 153 -16.07 25.18 -19.89
C ILE A 153 -16.46 26.53 -20.49
N PHE A 154 -15.88 26.86 -21.64
CA PHE A 154 -16.20 28.10 -22.36
C PHE A 154 -17.57 27.99 -23.07
N ALA A 155 -18.11 29.13 -23.48
CA ALA A 155 -19.42 29.19 -24.15
C ALA A 155 -19.46 28.44 -25.50
N ASP A 156 -18.31 28.27 -26.17
CA ASP A 156 -18.16 27.50 -27.40
C ASP A 156 -18.00 25.98 -27.15
N GLY A 157 -17.94 25.56 -25.88
CA GLY A 157 -17.74 24.18 -25.46
C GLY A 157 -16.26 23.75 -25.39
N SER A 158 -15.30 24.65 -25.61
CA SER A 158 -13.89 24.38 -25.35
C SER A 158 -13.63 24.27 -23.84
N LEU A 159 -12.64 23.47 -23.46
CA LEU A 159 -12.33 23.19 -22.05
C LEU A 159 -11.17 24.05 -21.59
N SER A 160 -11.29 24.70 -20.44
CA SER A 160 -10.20 25.37 -19.75
C SER A 160 -9.58 24.43 -18.72
N LEU A 161 -8.26 24.23 -18.79
CA LEU A 161 -7.52 23.28 -17.96
C LEU A 161 -6.67 23.98 -16.89
N HIS A 162 -6.38 23.25 -15.81
CA HIS A 162 -5.38 23.66 -14.83
C HIS A 162 -4.53 22.50 -14.32
N THR A 163 -3.32 22.81 -13.85
CA THR A 163 -2.35 21.86 -13.26
C THR A 163 -1.81 22.37 -11.92
N ARG A 164 -2.66 23.06 -11.15
CA ARG A 164 -2.28 23.68 -9.86
C ARG A 164 -1.97 22.68 -8.75
N VAL A 165 -2.40 21.42 -8.88
CA VAL A 165 -2.09 20.37 -7.91
C VAL A 165 -0.83 19.65 -8.37
N LEU A 166 0.12 19.40 -7.45
CA LEU A 166 1.41 18.74 -7.72
C LEU A 166 1.31 17.39 -8.45
N LYS A 167 0.18 16.67 -8.30
CA LYS A 167 -0.08 15.41 -9.00
C LYS A 167 -0.31 15.57 -10.52
N TYR A 168 -0.63 16.79 -10.98
CA TYR A 168 -0.88 17.12 -12.38
C TYR A 168 0.32 17.80 -13.00
N GLY A 169 0.47 17.71 -14.32
CA GLY A 169 1.58 18.31 -15.04
C GLY A 169 2.05 17.47 -16.23
N LYS A 170 3.29 17.72 -16.64
CA LYS A 170 3.92 17.03 -17.77
C LYS A 170 4.16 15.56 -17.43
N LEU A 171 3.73 14.68 -18.32
CA LEU A 171 4.01 13.24 -18.28
C LEU A 171 5.28 12.99 -19.10
N SER A 172 6.29 12.38 -18.48
CA SER A 172 7.62 12.21 -19.08
C SER A 172 7.76 10.90 -19.85
N GLN A 173 7.59 9.76 -19.16
CA GLN A 173 7.86 8.43 -19.70
C GLN A 173 6.63 7.54 -19.51
N GLY A 174 6.18 6.89 -20.58
CA GLY A 174 5.02 6.01 -20.58
C GLY A 174 4.47 5.77 -21.99
N ILE A 175 3.53 4.83 -22.09
CA ILE A 175 2.79 4.51 -23.31
C ILE A 175 1.40 5.10 -23.18
N MET A 176 1.00 5.92 -24.15
CA MET A 176 -0.36 6.44 -24.25
C MET A 176 -1.20 5.51 -25.14
N LEU A 177 -2.31 5.02 -24.59
CA LEU A 177 -3.33 4.27 -25.28
C LEU A 177 -4.60 5.12 -25.42
N LYS A 178 -5.35 4.87 -26.50
CA LYS A 178 -6.60 5.58 -26.77
C LYS A 178 -7.75 4.59 -26.83
N VAL A 179 -8.70 4.77 -25.92
CA VAL A 179 -9.95 4.02 -25.85
C VAL A 179 -11.14 4.96 -26.06
N PRO A 180 -12.32 4.45 -26.45
CA PRO A 180 -13.53 5.25 -26.42
C PRO A 180 -13.81 5.80 -25.01
N PRO A 181 -14.08 7.11 -24.83
CA PRO A 181 -14.26 7.74 -23.51
C PRO A 181 -15.40 7.11 -22.70
N MET A 182 -16.37 6.52 -23.39
CA MET A 182 -17.56 5.89 -22.81
C MET A 182 -17.27 4.58 -22.06
N LEU A 183 -16.08 3.98 -22.28
CA LEU A 183 -15.63 2.81 -21.54
C LEU A 183 -14.99 3.18 -20.20
N ILE A 184 -14.58 4.45 -20.03
CA ILE A 184 -14.02 4.96 -18.78
C ILE A 184 -15.18 5.34 -17.86
N GLN A 185 -15.35 4.61 -16.77
CA GLN A 185 -16.34 4.96 -15.76
C GLN A 185 -15.79 6.07 -14.85
N ARG A 186 -16.52 7.20 -14.76
CA ARG A 186 -16.16 8.28 -13.84
C ARG A 186 -16.21 7.80 -12.39
N LYS A 187 -15.05 7.80 -11.72
CA LYS A 187 -14.89 7.47 -10.29
C LYS A 187 -14.18 8.60 -9.51
N LYS A 188 -14.07 8.45 -8.20
CA LYS A 188 -13.33 9.42 -7.36
C LYS A 188 -11.83 9.45 -7.69
N THR A 189 -11.25 8.31 -8.05
CA THR A 189 -9.83 8.16 -8.37
C THR A 189 -9.67 7.56 -9.76
N HIS A 190 -8.73 8.13 -10.51
CA HIS A 190 -8.37 7.70 -11.86
C HIS A 190 -6.85 7.47 -12.00
N TYR A 191 -6.14 7.55 -10.86
CA TYR A 191 -4.75 7.13 -10.71
C TYR A 191 -4.76 5.77 -10.03
N HIS A 192 -4.10 4.80 -10.65
CA HIS A 192 -4.02 3.44 -10.16
C HIS A 192 -2.58 2.95 -10.22
N ASN A 193 -2.06 2.50 -9.08
CA ASN A 193 -0.77 1.86 -9.01
C ASN A 193 -1.01 0.34 -9.14
N LEU A 194 -0.38 -0.27 -10.13
CA LEU A 194 -0.49 -1.69 -10.41
C LEU A 194 0.62 -2.44 -9.65
N GLU A 195 0.35 -3.70 -9.33
CA GLU A 195 1.25 -4.58 -8.56
C GLU A 195 2.62 -4.78 -9.24
N ASN A 196 2.68 -4.66 -10.57
CA ASN A 196 3.91 -4.75 -11.34
C ASN A 196 4.78 -3.47 -11.32
N GLY A 197 4.43 -2.50 -10.47
CA GLY A 197 5.14 -1.22 -10.34
C GLY A 197 4.83 -0.20 -11.45
N ALA A 198 3.86 -0.49 -12.33
CA ALA A 198 3.39 0.49 -13.30
C ALA A 198 2.28 1.37 -12.71
N THR A 199 2.24 2.63 -13.13
CA THR A 199 1.16 3.56 -12.81
C THR A 199 0.27 3.74 -14.04
N LEU A 200 -1.02 3.55 -13.84
CA LEU A 200 -2.06 3.73 -14.84
C LEU A 200 -2.86 4.99 -14.52
N ILE A 201 -2.93 5.90 -15.48
CA ILE A 201 -3.78 7.09 -15.40
C ILE A 201 -4.89 6.95 -16.44
N LEU A 202 -6.13 6.90 -15.95
CA LEU A 202 -7.33 6.74 -16.76
C LEU A 202 -8.00 8.11 -16.96
N GLY A 203 -7.69 8.82 -18.04
CA GLY A 203 -8.36 10.08 -18.34
C GLY A 203 -9.83 9.86 -18.73
N ASN A 204 -10.74 10.69 -18.21
CA ASN A 204 -12.19 10.63 -18.51
C ASN A 204 -12.48 10.84 -20.01
N ASN A 205 -11.48 11.32 -20.75
CA ASN A 205 -11.52 11.52 -22.18
C ASN A 205 -11.13 10.29 -23.02
N GLY A 206 -10.92 9.13 -22.38
CA GLY A 206 -10.54 7.89 -23.06
C GLY A 206 -9.08 7.86 -23.48
N LEU A 207 -8.26 8.78 -22.96
CA LEU A 207 -6.80 8.69 -23.09
C LEU A 207 -6.27 8.07 -21.80
N GLU A 208 -5.64 6.91 -21.97
CA GLU A 208 -5.00 6.19 -20.89
C GLU A 208 -3.49 6.30 -21.08
N THR A 209 -2.75 6.44 -19.99
CA THR A 209 -1.29 6.33 -20.05
C THR A 209 -0.83 5.31 -19.02
N GLY A 210 -0.02 4.37 -19.48
CA GLY A 210 0.74 3.48 -18.62
C GLY A 210 2.18 3.99 -18.56
N SER A 211 2.57 4.58 -17.44
CA SER A 211 3.96 4.89 -17.17
C SER A 211 4.53 3.81 -16.25
N ARG A 212 5.67 3.21 -16.63
CA ARG A 212 6.63 2.83 -15.59
C ARG A 212 7.00 4.15 -14.94
N GLU A 213 6.66 4.31 -13.68
CA GLU A 213 6.60 5.62 -13.02
C GLU A 213 7.96 6.36 -13.08
N VAL A 214 7.92 7.63 -12.70
CA VAL A 214 8.92 8.73 -12.64
C VAL A 214 10.24 8.41 -11.90
N VAL A 215 10.62 7.13 -11.81
CA VAL A 215 11.77 6.61 -11.07
C VAL A 215 13.10 7.09 -11.61
N SER A 216 13.27 7.21 -12.93
CA SER A 216 14.58 7.51 -13.53
C SER A 216 15.13 8.86 -13.08
N ARG A 217 14.35 9.95 -13.02
CA ARG A 217 14.93 11.28 -12.72
C ARG A 217 15.43 11.44 -11.29
N ASP A 218 14.70 10.94 -10.30
CA ASP A 218 15.12 11.02 -8.90
C ASP A 218 16.31 10.08 -8.63
N MET A 219 16.30 8.90 -9.25
CA MET A 219 17.42 7.95 -9.21
C MET A 219 18.67 8.54 -9.88
N ASP A 220 18.54 9.06 -11.10
CA ASP A 220 19.65 9.65 -11.86
C ASP A 220 20.21 10.87 -11.13
N ALA A 221 19.36 11.72 -10.55
CA ALA A 221 19.78 12.85 -9.73
C ALA A 221 20.49 12.40 -8.44
N CYS A 222 20.01 11.32 -7.80
CA CYS A 222 20.66 10.75 -6.63
C CYS A 222 22.02 10.15 -6.99
N PHE A 223 22.08 9.30 -8.00
CA PHE A 223 23.32 8.69 -8.51
C PHE A 223 24.35 9.77 -8.80
N ASN A 224 24.01 10.75 -9.64
CA ASN A 224 24.92 11.83 -10.02
C ASN A 224 25.29 12.77 -8.85
N ALA A 225 24.50 12.81 -7.78
CA ALA A 225 24.83 13.61 -6.60
C ALA A 225 25.87 12.94 -5.69
N PHE A 226 25.96 11.60 -5.74
CA PHE A 226 26.86 10.80 -4.93
C PHE A 226 28.08 10.28 -5.69
N ASP A 227 28.00 10.13 -7.01
CA ASP A 227 29.14 10.00 -7.94
C ASP A 227 29.94 11.33 -7.92
N LYS A 228 30.99 11.37 -7.10
CA LYS A 228 31.77 12.59 -6.80
C LYS A 228 32.87 12.84 -7.81
N ASP A 229 33.47 11.78 -8.34
CA ASP A 229 34.51 11.88 -9.35
C ASP A 229 33.95 11.89 -10.79
N GLY A 230 32.67 11.55 -10.97
CA GLY A 230 31.95 11.63 -12.23
C GLY A 230 32.32 10.50 -13.19
N ASP A 231 32.82 9.37 -12.66
CA ASP A 231 33.29 8.24 -13.46
C ASP A 231 32.13 7.36 -13.98
N GLY A 232 30.90 7.60 -13.50
CA GLY A 232 29.70 6.89 -13.89
C GLY A 232 29.44 5.60 -13.11
N PHE A 233 30.22 5.35 -12.05
CA PHE A 233 30.10 4.26 -11.10
C PHE A 233 30.02 4.81 -9.67
N LEU A 234 29.68 3.97 -8.71
CA LEU A 234 29.74 4.30 -7.28
C LEU A 234 30.72 3.38 -6.59
N SER A 235 31.77 3.98 -6.05
CA SER A 235 32.71 3.31 -5.15
C SER A 235 32.10 3.08 -3.76
N ILE A 236 32.73 2.22 -2.96
CA ILE A 236 32.30 1.99 -1.57
C ILE A 236 32.33 3.27 -0.72
N SER A 237 33.26 4.18 -1.00
CA SER A 237 33.36 5.48 -0.30
C SER A 237 32.16 6.38 -0.60
N GLU A 238 31.68 6.37 -1.84
CA GLU A 238 30.50 7.14 -2.25
C GLU A 238 29.21 6.47 -1.78
N PHE A 239 29.19 5.14 -1.76
CA PHE A 239 28.10 4.38 -1.17
C PHE A 239 27.96 4.65 0.34
N ASP A 240 29.07 4.80 1.07
CA ASP A 240 29.05 5.24 2.48
C ASP A 240 28.37 6.61 2.63
N LEU A 241 28.62 7.55 1.71
CA LEU A 241 27.94 8.85 1.71
C LEU A 241 26.42 8.70 1.52
N ILE A 242 25.99 7.76 0.68
CA ILE A 242 24.56 7.41 0.50
C ILE A 242 24.00 6.87 1.81
N CYS A 243 24.67 5.90 2.45
CA CYS A 243 24.26 5.34 3.74
C CYS A 243 24.14 6.43 4.82
N ARG A 244 25.10 7.36 4.91
CA ARG A 244 25.06 8.50 5.85
C ARG A 244 23.97 9.52 5.52
N ALA A 245 23.56 9.65 4.26
CA ALA A 245 22.43 10.48 3.86
C ALA A 245 21.09 9.78 4.17
N LEU A 246 21.06 8.46 4.01
CA LEU A 246 19.91 7.61 4.21
C LEU A 246 19.57 7.41 5.69
N PHE A 247 20.55 7.08 6.52
CA PHE A 247 20.32 6.76 7.93
C PHE A 247 20.57 7.98 8.81
N ARG A 248 19.47 8.66 9.15
CA ARG A 248 19.48 9.85 10.00
C ARG A 248 18.27 9.83 10.93
N ASN A 249 18.44 10.43 12.09
CA ASN A 249 17.33 10.67 13.00
C ASN A 249 16.53 11.92 12.61
N ASP A 250 15.43 12.15 13.32
CA ASP A 250 14.52 13.28 13.13
C ASP A 250 15.16 14.66 13.35
N ARG A 251 16.32 14.72 14.01
CA ARG A 251 17.14 15.92 14.24
C ARG A 251 18.31 16.06 13.27
N GLY A 252 18.42 15.17 12.28
CA GLY A 252 19.48 15.18 11.29
C GLY A 252 20.82 14.57 11.74
N LYS A 253 20.89 13.97 12.94
CA LYS A 253 22.06 13.21 13.39
C LYS A 253 22.20 11.96 12.52
N ILE A 254 23.39 11.75 11.98
CA ILE A 254 23.72 10.61 11.14
C ILE A 254 23.87 9.35 12.00
N TYR A 255 23.27 8.26 11.56
CA TYR A 255 23.59 6.92 11.99
C TYR A 255 24.62 6.32 11.02
N GLY A 256 25.68 5.72 11.54
CA GLY A 256 26.64 4.98 10.74
C GLY A 256 26.28 3.49 10.72
N LEU A 257 26.52 2.84 9.60
CA LEU A 257 26.68 1.38 9.59
C LEU A 257 28.09 1.05 10.08
N GLU A 258 28.24 -0.09 10.75
CA GLU A 258 29.58 -0.63 11.01
C GLU A 258 30.27 -1.02 9.70
N GLU A 259 31.59 -1.03 9.67
CA GLU A 259 32.37 -1.27 8.45
C GLU A 259 31.99 -2.60 7.79
N ASP A 260 31.89 -3.68 8.58
CA ASP A 260 31.47 -5.00 8.09
C ASP A 260 30.05 -4.99 7.48
N GLN A 261 29.13 -4.23 8.08
CA GLN A 261 27.76 -4.10 7.59
C GLN A 261 27.71 -3.30 6.29
N LEU A 262 28.47 -2.21 6.20
CA LEU A 262 28.57 -1.39 5.00
C LEU A 262 29.11 -2.22 3.83
N HIS A 263 30.20 -2.95 4.04
CA HIS A 263 30.78 -3.85 3.04
C HIS A 263 29.80 -4.95 2.61
N ALA A 264 29.09 -5.55 3.57
CA ALA A 264 28.08 -6.55 3.28
C ALA A 264 26.95 -5.99 2.41
N VAL A 265 26.41 -4.81 2.75
CA VAL A 265 25.36 -4.16 1.95
C VAL A 265 25.86 -3.78 0.56
N TYR A 266 27.06 -3.21 0.46
CA TYR A 266 27.67 -2.84 -0.81
C TYR A 266 27.77 -4.06 -1.75
N SER A 267 28.30 -5.18 -1.23
CA SER A 267 28.46 -6.43 -2.00
C SER A 267 27.14 -7.07 -2.46
N ILE A 268 26.00 -6.68 -1.87
CA ILE A 268 24.68 -7.18 -2.28
C ILE A 268 24.20 -6.48 -3.56
N PHE A 269 24.61 -5.23 -3.75
CA PHE A 269 24.20 -4.42 -4.89
C PHE A 269 25.25 -4.37 -6.00
N ASP A 270 26.51 -4.70 -5.72
CA ASP A 270 27.53 -5.06 -6.73
C ASP A 270 27.22 -6.46 -7.29
N LEU A 271 26.28 -6.54 -8.24
CA LEU A 271 25.77 -7.79 -8.81
C LEU A 271 26.79 -8.43 -9.76
N LYS A 272 27.65 -7.61 -10.40
CA LYS A 272 28.72 -8.04 -11.31
C LYS A 272 29.96 -8.49 -10.54
N GLY A 273 30.13 -8.06 -9.29
CA GLY A 273 31.26 -8.40 -8.43
C GLY A 273 32.56 -7.75 -8.92
N ASP A 274 32.48 -6.61 -9.60
CA ASP A 274 33.63 -5.88 -10.14
C ASP A 274 34.15 -4.80 -9.16
N GLY A 275 33.49 -4.66 -8.01
CA GLY A 275 33.87 -3.71 -6.97
C GLY A 275 33.31 -2.31 -7.19
N LEU A 276 32.45 -2.10 -8.18
CA LEU A 276 31.85 -0.81 -8.53
C LEU A 276 30.34 -0.99 -8.77
N ILE A 277 29.50 -0.09 -8.24
CA ILE A 277 28.06 -0.13 -8.52
C ILE A 277 27.77 0.76 -9.72
N ASP A 278 27.34 0.16 -10.83
CA ASP A 278 26.91 0.91 -12.01
C ASP A 278 25.45 1.37 -11.96
N ARG A 279 24.95 2.00 -13.02
CA ARG A 279 23.58 2.52 -13.07
C ARG A 279 22.50 1.44 -13.02
N GLU A 280 22.73 0.28 -13.63
CA GLU A 280 21.77 -0.82 -13.66
C GLU A 280 21.67 -1.47 -12.28
N GLU A 281 22.81 -1.66 -11.63
CA GLU A 281 22.91 -2.15 -10.25
C GLU A 281 22.33 -1.16 -9.25
N PHE A 282 22.61 0.13 -9.44
CA PHE A 282 22.03 1.18 -8.63
C PHE A 282 20.51 1.26 -8.80
N GLU A 283 19.95 0.93 -9.96
CA GLU A 283 18.50 0.85 -10.13
C GLU A 283 17.87 -0.20 -9.20
N VAL A 284 18.52 -1.36 -9.03
CA VAL A 284 18.10 -2.41 -8.09
C VAL A 284 18.19 -1.90 -6.66
N CYS A 285 19.32 -1.30 -6.28
CA CYS A 285 19.54 -0.67 -4.98
C CYS A 285 18.48 0.40 -4.68
N TRP A 286 18.22 1.29 -5.63
CA TRP A 286 17.26 2.37 -5.50
C TRP A 286 15.84 1.85 -5.28
N ASN A 287 15.39 0.95 -6.15
CA ASN A 287 14.02 0.47 -6.15
C ASN A 287 13.70 -0.48 -4.99
N ARG A 288 14.62 -1.39 -4.67
CA ARG A 288 14.38 -2.44 -3.66
C ARG A 288 14.79 -2.01 -2.26
N TRP A 289 15.75 -1.08 -2.11
CA TRP A 289 16.32 -0.73 -0.81
C TRP A 289 16.10 0.74 -0.42
N ILE A 290 16.61 1.71 -1.20
CA ILE A 290 16.58 3.13 -0.83
C ILE A 290 15.14 3.65 -0.71
N LYS A 291 14.27 3.30 -1.67
CA LYS A 291 12.85 3.70 -1.63
C LYS A 291 12.13 3.18 -0.41
N VAL A 292 12.33 1.90 -0.06
CA VAL A 292 11.69 1.29 1.12
C VAL A 292 12.21 1.97 2.39
N CYS A 293 13.50 2.25 2.48
CA CYS A 293 14.10 2.99 3.59
C CYS A 293 13.61 4.43 3.74
N THR A 294 13.25 5.10 2.64
CA THR A 294 12.79 6.50 2.65
C THR A 294 11.28 6.66 2.72
N ARG A 295 10.51 5.68 2.26
CA ARG A 295 9.05 5.67 2.19
C ARG A 295 8.50 4.33 2.69
N PRO A 296 8.68 4.02 4.00
CA PRO A 296 8.15 2.80 4.59
C PRO A 296 6.63 2.72 4.43
N LYS A 297 6.12 1.51 4.21
CA LYS A 297 4.70 1.17 4.38
C LYS A 297 4.51 0.52 5.74
N SER A 298 3.85 1.23 6.63
CA SER A 298 3.81 0.94 8.06
C SER A 298 2.55 0.18 8.46
N ALA A 299 2.73 -1.00 9.04
CA ALA A 299 1.67 -1.77 9.68
C ALA A 299 1.86 -1.74 11.20
N PHE A 300 0.81 -1.39 11.94
CA PHE A 300 0.80 -1.42 13.40
C PHE A 300 0.03 -2.63 13.91
N LEU A 301 0.72 -3.52 14.63
CA LEU A 301 0.19 -4.76 15.16
C LEU A 301 0.11 -4.68 16.68
N ILE A 302 -1.12 -4.68 17.19
CA ILE A 302 -1.46 -4.62 18.61
C ILE A 302 -1.82 -6.04 19.05
N VAL A 303 -0.98 -6.61 19.90
CA VAL A 303 -1.04 -8.03 20.28
C VAL A 303 -1.79 -8.20 21.59
N ASP A 304 -2.90 -8.93 21.55
CA ASP A 304 -3.60 -9.54 22.68
C ASP A 304 -3.88 -8.58 23.87
N VAL A 305 -4.29 -7.34 23.57
CA VAL A 305 -4.73 -6.37 24.60
C VAL A 305 -6.18 -6.70 25.02
N GLN A 306 -6.35 -7.88 25.62
CA GLN A 306 -7.64 -8.49 25.98
C GLN A 306 -7.88 -8.46 27.51
N ASN A 307 -9.14 -8.61 27.90
CA ASN A 307 -9.56 -8.52 29.30
C ASN A 307 -8.86 -9.55 30.21
N ASP A 308 -8.69 -10.80 29.77
CA ASP A 308 -8.09 -11.84 30.60
C ASP A 308 -6.63 -11.56 30.97
N PHE A 309 -5.87 -10.90 30.10
CA PHE A 309 -4.48 -10.54 30.36
C PHE A 309 -4.30 -9.32 31.26
N ILE A 310 -5.34 -8.49 31.39
CA ILE A 310 -5.30 -7.22 32.14
C ILE A 310 -5.99 -7.33 33.50
N SER A 311 -7.17 -7.94 33.55
CA SER A 311 -8.01 -7.98 34.76
C SER A 311 -8.76 -9.31 34.98
N GLY A 312 -8.73 -10.23 34.01
CA GLY A 312 -9.39 -11.52 34.10
C GLY A 312 -8.49 -12.66 34.55
N SER A 313 -8.68 -13.84 33.96
CA SER A 313 -8.17 -15.11 34.50
C SER A 313 -6.65 -15.31 34.38
N LEU A 314 -6.00 -14.64 33.42
CA LEU A 314 -4.56 -14.70 33.17
C LEU A 314 -3.92 -13.31 33.32
N ASN A 315 -4.30 -12.60 34.38
CA ASN A 315 -3.81 -11.26 34.65
C ASN A 315 -2.29 -11.25 34.91
N ILE A 316 -1.54 -10.50 34.09
CA ILE A 316 -0.09 -10.45 34.17
C ILE A 316 0.45 -9.68 35.39
N LYS A 317 -0.38 -8.91 36.09
CA LYS A 317 0.00 -8.10 37.26
C LYS A 317 0.60 -8.92 38.40
N HIS A 318 0.22 -10.20 38.48
CA HIS A 318 0.68 -11.11 39.53
C HIS A 318 1.84 -12.01 39.09
N CYS A 319 2.40 -11.78 37.90
CA CYS A 319 3.56 -12.50 37.39
C CYS A 319 4.88 -11.94 37.95
N ALA A 320 5.99 -12.64 37.69
CA ALA A 320 7.30 -12.34 38.25
C ALA A 320 7.80 -10.93 37.90
N ALA A 321 7.46 -10.42 36.72
CA ALA A 321 7.81 -9.06 36.29
C ALA A 321 7.05 -7.94 37.02
N GLN A 322 5.94 -8.26 37.70
CA GLN A 322 5.09 -7.29 38.41
C GLN A 322 4.60 -6.13 37.52
N HIS A 323 4.55 -6.36 36.21
CA HIS A 323 4.06 -5.39 35.24
C HIS A 323 2.53 -5.39 35.19
N ASP A 324 1.91 -4.21 35.07
CA ASP A 324 0.45 -4.09 34.94
C ASP A 324 0.06 -4.00 33.45
N GLY A 325 -0.74 -4.95 32.98
CA GLY A 325 -1.18 -5.00 31.58
C GLY A 325 -2.00 -3.79 31.13
N SER A 326 -2.66 -3.07 32.05
CA SER A 326 -3.42 -1.86 31.71
C SER A 326 -2.53 -0.69 31.25
N GLU A 327 -1.24 -0.69 31.63
CA GLU A 327 -0.30 0.39 31.31
C GLU A 327 -0.01 0.53 29.80
N VAL A 328 -0.29 -0.51 29.00
CA VAL A 328 -0.09 -0.46 27.55
C VAL A 328 -1.18 0.32 26.83
N ILE A 329 -2.36 0.49 27.43
CA ILE A 329 -3.55 1.04 26.74
C ILE A 329 -3.33 2.51 26.34
N ASP A 330 -2.95 3.36 27.28
CA ASP A 330 -2.75 4.80 27.04
C ASP A 330 -1.69 5.11 25.97
N PRO A 331 -0.47 4.52 26.00
CA PRO A 331 0.51 4.79 24.96
C PRO A 331 0.10 4.21 23.60
N ILE A 332 -0.58 3.06 23.54
CA ILE A 332 -1.12 2.51 22.28
C ILE A 332 -2.20 3.43 21.70
N ASN A 333 -3.15 3.89 22.51
CA ASN A 333 -4.19 4.82 22.09
C ASN A 333 -3.59 6.13 21.55
N ARG A 334 -2.55 6.65 22.21
CA ARG A 334 -1.83 7.83 21.73
C ARG A 334 -1.19 7.61 20.37
N LEU A 335 -0.59 6.44 20.13
CA LEU A 335 -0.03 6.10 18.83
C LEU A 335 -1.12 6.04 17.75
N LEU A 336 -2.25 5.38 18.04
CA LEU A 336 -3.40 5.30 17.13
C LEU A 336 -3.96 6.67 16.73
N GLU A 337 -3.87 7.66 17.62
CA GLU A 337 -4.34 9.02 17.35
C GLU A 337 -3.33 9.92 16.63
N THR A 338 -2.04 9.74 16.93
CA THR A 338 -1.00 10.72 16.56
C THR A 338 -0.10 10.29 15.41
N VAL A 339 -0.12 9.00 15.07
CA VAL A 339 0.75 8.39 14.06
C VAL A 339 -0.09 7.87 12.88
N PRO A 340 0.22 8.29 11.65
CA PRO A 340 -0.54 7.88 10.47
C PRO A 340 -0.05 6.53 9.92
N PHE A 341 -0.41 5.42 10.58
CA PHE A 341 -0.10 4.09 10.07
C PHE A 341 -0.89 3.78 8.79
N ASP A 342 -0.27 3.06 7.83
CA ASP A 342 -0.94 2.63 6.59
C ASP A 342 -1.97 1.51 6.85
N ALA A 343 -1.71 0.66 7.86
CA ALA A 343 -2.61 -0.40 8.29
C ALA A 343 -2.49 -0.65 9.80
N VAL A 344 -3.60 -1.04 10.43
CA VAL A 344 -3.68 -1.39 11.86
C VAL A 344 -4.31 -2.76 12.03
N PHE A 345 -3.68 -3.59 12.85
CA PHE A 345 -4.07 -4.96 13.14
C PHE A 345 -4.19 -5.17 14.65
N TYR A 346 -5.22 -5.89 15.06
CA TYR A 346 -5.38 -6.37 16.44
C TYR A 346 -5.36 -7.90 16.42
N SER A 347 -4.45 -8.52 17.16
CA SER A 347 -4.55 -9.96 17.43
C SER A 347 -5.38 -10.23 18.67
N LEU A 348 -6.04 -11.38 18.65
CA LEU A 348 -6.83 -11.88 19.76
C LEU A 348 -6.53 -13.37 19.94
N ASP A 349 -6.12 -13.77 21.14
CA ASP A 349 -6.26 -15.16 21.55
C ASP A 349 -7.75 -15.53 21.57
N TRP A 350 -8.08 -16.66 20.95
CA TRP A 350 -9.46 -17.05 20.69
C TRP A 350 -9.65 -18.57 20.80
N HIS A 351 -9.49 -19.08 22.01
CA HIS A 351 -9.34 -20.51 22.29
C HIS A 351 -10.68 -21.24 22.48
N PRO A 352 -10.90 -22.40 21.83
CA PRO A 352 -12.06 -23.23 22.12
C PRO A 352 -12.02 -23.77 23.55
N VAL A 353 -13.17 -24.20 24.07
CA VAL A 353 -13.29 -24.65 25.47
C VAL A 353 -12.42 -25.85 25.81
N ASP A 354 -12.06 -26.68 24.84
CA ASP A 354 -11.27 -27.92 24.96
C ASP A 354 -9.80 -27.74 24.51
N HIS A 355 -9.34 -26.50 24.37
CA HIS A 355 -8.00 -26.16 23.91
C HIS A 355 -6.88 -26.83 24.74
N VAL A 356 -5.84 -27.32 24.05
CA VAL A 356 -4.70 -28.09 24.58
C VAL A 356 -3.86 -27.34 25.60
N SER A 357 -3.87 -26.01 25.54
CA SER A 357 -3.06 -25.18 26.43
C SER A 357 -3.64 -25.08 27.84
N PHE A 358 -4.92 -25.41 28.06
CA PHE A 358 -5.54 -25.26 29.37
C PHE A 358 -5.24 -26.45 30.30
N ILE A 359 -4.83 -26.15 31.53
CA ILE A 359 -4.51 -27.17 32.53
C ILE A 359 -5.71 -28.05 32.87
N ASP A 360 -6.93 -27.50 32.89
CA ASP A 360 -8.14 -28.26 33.18
C ASP A 360 -8.47 -29.26 32.07
N ASN A 361 -8.00 -29.01 30.84
CA ASN A 361 -8.11 -29.91 29.69
C ASN A 361 -6.97 -30.93 29.58
N LEU A 362 -5.99 -30.90 30.49
CA LEU A 362 -4.89 -31.88 30.51
C LEU A 362 -5.41 -33.33 30.54
N HIS A 363 -6.60 -33.54 31.12
CA HIS A 363 -7.20 -34.86 31.18
C HIS A 363 -7.64 -35.44 29.83
N LEU A 364 -7.91 -34.60 28.84
CA LEU A 364 -8.42 -34.98 27.52
C LEU A 364 -7.35 -35.57 26.60
N ARG A 365 -6.06 -35.39 26.92
CA ARG A 365 -4.93 -35.81 26.07
C ARG A 365 -3.98 -36.73 26.83
N GLU A 366 -3.25 -37.55 26.09
CA GLU A 366 -2.23 -38.44 26.63
C GLU A 366 -0.88 -37.72 26.73
N VAL A 367 -0.34 -37.61 27.95
CA VAL A 367 1.02 -37.13 28.19
C VAL A 367 1.99 -38.25 27.83
N ASP A 368 2.99 -37.93 27.02
CA ASP A 368 4.02 -38.86 26.59
C ASP A 368 4.99 -39.22 27.73
N ILE A 369 5.57 -40.42 27.67
CA ILE A 369 6.49 -40.92 28.71
C ILE A 369 7.79 -40.10 28.77
N SER A 370 8.12 -39.37 27.71
CA SER A 370 9.26 -38.45 27.65
C SER A 370 9.03 -37.11 28.35
N SER A 371 7.79 -36.83 28.80
CA SER A 371 7.48 -35.62 29.56
C SER A 371 8.18 -35.66 30.93
N ASN A 372 8.84 -34.57 31.30
CA ASN A 372 9.50 -34.45 32.60
C ASN A 372 8.51 -34.42 33.77
N ILE A 373 7.22 -34.16 33.49
CA ILE A 373 6.17 -33.96 34.47
C ILE A 373 5.02 -34.90 34.13
N SER A 374 4.53 -35.65 35.13
CA SER A 374 3.36 -36.52 35.00
C SER A 374 2.07 -35.71 35.06
N LYS A 375 0.99 -36.31 34.56
CA LYS A 375 -0.33 -35.70 34.49
C LYS A 375 -0.88 -35.28 35.86
N GLU A 376 -0.57 -36.03 36.91
CA GLU A 376 -1.03 -35.81 38.28
C GLU A 376 -0.20 -34.74 39.02
N ALA A 377 1.05 -34.55 38.60
CA ALA A 377 1.97 -33.58 39.20
C ALA A 377 1.94 -32.21 38.51
N ALA A 378 1.38 -32.13 37.31
CA ALA A 378 1.36 -30.92 36.50
C ALA A 378 0.58 -29.78 37.16
N ARG A 379 1.17 -28.59 37.15
CA ARG A 379 0.60 -27.34 37.66
C ARG A 379 0.54 -26.29 36.57
N VAL A 380 -0.16 -25.19 36.86
CA VAL A 380 -0.22 -24.04 35.95
C VAL A 380 1.20 -23.54 35.71
N TYR A 381 1.50 -23.18 34.46
CA TYR A 381 2.80 -22.76 33.93
C TYR A 381 3.84 -23.86 33.70
N ASP A 382 3.57 -25.11 34.09
CA ASP A 382 4.43 -26.24 33.76
C ASP A 382 4.38 -26.56 32.25
N THR A 383 5.45 -27.18 31.74
CA THR A 383 5.48 -27.66 30.36
C THR A 383 5.39 -29.17 30.32
N VAL A 384 4.41 -29.69 29.58
CA VAL A 384 4.18 -31.13 29.36
C VAL A 384 4.41 -31.49 27.90
N THR A 385 4.79 -32.74 27.65
CA THR A 385 4.89 -33.26 26.28
C THR A 385 3.70 -34.19 26.02
N PHE A 386 2.82 -33.83 25.09
CA PHE A 386 1.71 -34.68 24.64
C PHE A 386 2.16 -35.66 23.56
N ARG A 387 1.56 -36.87 23.57
CA ARG A 387 1.78 -37.92 22.58
C ARG A 387 1.14 -37.54 21.24
N GLY A 388 1.83 -37.84 20.14
CA GLY A 388 1.36 -37.67 18.76
C GLY A 388 2.51 -37.66 17.75
N PRO A 389 2.25 -37.80 16.44
CA PRO A 389 3.26 -37.52 15.41
C PRO A 389 3.10 -36.08 14.86
N PRO A 390 3.99 -35.12 15.16
CA PRO A 390 5.10 -35.16 16.13
C PRO A 390 4.63 -34.90 17.57
N LEU A 391 5.50 -35.24 18.54
CA LEU A 391 5.32 -34.91 19.96
C LEU A 391 5.10 -33.40 20.13
N LEU A 392 4.18 -33.01 21.01
CA LEU A 392 3.85 -31.61 21.25
C LEU A 392 4.30 -31.20 22.64
N LYS A 393 5.29 -30.31 22.73
CA LYS A 393 5.62 -29.63 23.99
C LYS A 393 4.66 -28.45 24.17
N GLN A 394 3.90 -28.45 25.25
CA GLN A 394 2.89 -27.44 25.56
C GLN A 394 3.09 -26.91 26.97
N ARG A 395 3.16 -25.58 27.10
CA ARG A 395 3.07 -24.91 28.40
C ARG A 395 1.61 -24.81 28.81
N LEU A 396 1.30 -25.20 30.04
CA LEU A 396 -0.06 -25.21 30.56
C LEU A 396 -0.41 -23.84 31.15
N TRP A 397 -1.59 -23.34 30.82
CA TRP A 397 -2.12 -22.05 31.25
C TRP A 397 -3.45 -22.26 32.00
N PRO A 398 -3.86 -21.30 32.85
CA PRO A 398 -5.26 -21.28 33.29
C PRO A 398 -6.16 -21.05 32.08
N ARG A 399 -7.44 -21.40 32.18
CA ARG A 399 -8.40 -21.10 31.12
C ARG A 399 -8.48 -19.59 30.91
N HIS A 400 -8.24 -19.13 29.68
CA HIS A 400 -8.23 -17.73 29.30
C HIS A 400 -8.66 -17.56 27.85
N CYS A 401 -9.12 -16.36 27.50
CA CYS A 401 -9.48 -15.96 26.14
C CYS A 401 -10.37 -16.98 25.42
N VAL A 402 -11.32 -17.56 26.16
CA VAL A 402 -12.25 -18.56 25.61
C VAL A 402 -13.18 -17.88 24.60
N GLN A 403 -13.44 -18.52 23.46
CA GLN A 403 -14.30 -17.98 22.41
C GLN A 403 -15.64 -17.48 22.96
N ASP A 404 -16.03 -16.30 22.50
CA ASP A 404 -17.28 -15.61 22.88
C ASP A 404 -17.42 -15.25 24.37
N SER A 405 -16.32 -15.33 25.14
CA SER A 405 -16.29 -14.90 26.54
C SER A 405 -15.83 -13.46 26.69
N TRP A 406 -16.23 -12.81 27.79
CA TRP A 406 -15.73 -11.48 28.17
C TRP A 406 -14.21 -11.42 28.23
N GLY A 407 -13.57 -12.50 28.70
CA GLY A 407 -12.11 -12.58 28.83
C GLY A 407 -11.37 -12.45 27.50
N ALA A 408 -12.01 -12.89 26.41
CA ALA A 408 -11.46 -12.84 25.05
C ALA A 408 -11.75 -11.52 24.30
N GLU A 409 -12.56 -10.63 24.85
CA GLU A 409 -12.78 -9.31 24.24
C GLU A 409 -11.55 -8.42 24.42
N LEU A 410 -11.30 -7.55 23.43
CA LEU A 410 -10.33 -6.46 23.59
C LEU A 410 -10.76 -5.56 24.75
N HIS A 411 -9.80 -5.02 25.48
CA HIS A 411 -10.10 -4.17 26.62
C HIS A 411 -10.92 -2.94 26.21
N LYS A 412 -11.97 -2.61 26.96
CA LYS A 412 -12.93 -1.55 26.61
C LYS A 412 -12.32 -0.16 26.39
N ASP A 413 -11.19 0.11 27.05
CA ASP A 413 -10.50 1.40 26.98
C ASP A 413 -9.49 1.46 25.83
N LEU A 414 -9.23 0.34 25.14
CA LEU A 414 -8.43 0.31 23.92
C LEU A 414 -9.26 0.86 22.75
N LYS A 415 -8.73 1.86 22.06
CA LYS A 415 -9.37 2.42 20.88
C LYS A 415 -9.28 1.43 19.72
N ILE A 416 -10.40 1.23 19.03
CA ILE A 416 -10.50 0.44 17.81
C ILE A 416 -10.75 1.38 16.64
N VAL A 417 -9.87 1.35 15.64
CA VAL A 417 -10.02 2.17 14.43
C VAL A 417 -10.91 1.47 13.40
N ASP A 418 -11.74 2.24 12.68
CA ASP A 418 -12.83 1.71 11.84
C ASP A 418 -12.38 0.72 10.74
N ASN A 419 -11.18 0.88 10.21
CA ASN A 419 -10.63 0.03 9.14
C ASN A 419 -9.59 -0.98 9.62
N ALA A 420 -9.53 -1.23 10.94
CA ALA A 420 -8.59 -2.21 11.47
C ALA A 420 -9.00 -3.64 11.14
N ILE A 421 -7.98 -4.49 11.07
CA ILE A 421 -8.13 -5.92 10.80
C ILE A 421 -7.94 -6.68 12.12
N LYS A 422 -8.87 -7.57 12.43
CA LYS A 422 -8.77 -8.46 13.59
C LYS A 422 -8.26 -9.83 13.16
N ILE A 423 -7.22 -10.32 13.83
CA ILE A 423 -6.63 -11.65 13.60
C ILE A 423 -6.89 -12.51 14.83
N TYR A 424 -7.58 -13.63 14.64
CA TYR A 424 -7.82 -14.58 15.72
C TYR A 424 -6.77 -15.69 15.67
N LYS A 425 -6.15 -15.98 16.81
CA LYS A 425 -5.14 -17.05 16.95
C LYS A 425 -5.53 -18.04 18.05
N GLY A 426 -4.93 -19.23 18.02
CA GLY A 426 -5.23 -20.28 19.01
C GLY A 426 -6.61 -20.92 18.85
N THR A 427 -7.21 -20.84 17.67
CA THR A 427 -8.58 -21.35 17.39
C THR A 427 -8.63 -22.86 17.21
N ASN A 428 -7.50 -23.52 17.00
CA ASN A 428 -7.41 -24.97 16.85
C ASN A 428 -7.27 -25.63 18.23
N PRO A 429 -8.17 -26.55 18.63
CA PRO A 429 -8.10 -27.17 19.96
C PRO A 429 -6.82 -27.96 20.20
N GLU A 430 -6.17 -28.48 19.15
CA GLU A 430 -5.01 -29.38 19.26
C GLU A 430 -3.65 -28.66 19.21
N VAL A 431 -3.62 -27.37 18.86
CA VAL A 431 -2.36 -26.63 18.64
C VAL A 431 -2.50 -25.21 19.13
N ASP A 432 -1.60 -24.83 20.04
CA ASP A 432 -1.49 -23.47 20.54
C ASP A 432 -0.76 -22.54 19.55
N SER A 433 -0.95 -21.23 19.67
CA SER A 433 -0.44 -20.24 18.71
C SER A 433 0.01 -18.96 19.43
N TYR A 434 1.31 -18.87 19.75
CA TYR A 434 1.86 -17.66 20.36
C TYR A 434 2.08 -16.54 19.33
N SER A 435 2.50 -16.89 18.13
CA SER A 435 2.72 -15.93 17.04
C SER A 435 1.42 -15.59 16.33
N VAL A 436 1.29 -14.33 15.91
CA VAL A 436 0.18 -13.91 15.02
C VAL A 436 0.39 -14.40 13.59
N PHE A 437 1.59 -14.86 13.19
CA PHE A 437 1.86 -15.35 11.83
C PHE A 437 1.55 -16.84 11.65
N TRP A 438 1.88 -17.66 12.65
CA TRP A 438 1.84 -19.12 12.55
C TRP A 438 1.37 -19.75 13.85
N ASP A 439 0.75 -20.93 13.74
CA ASP A 439 0.61 -21.82 14.88
C ASP A 439 1.98 -22.30 15.40
N ASN A 440 2.06 -22.79 16.64
CA ASN A 440 3.34 -23.20 17.25
C ASN A 440 4.03 -24.36 16.53
N LYS A 441 3.33 -25.09 15.65
CA LYS A 441 3.91 -26.13 14.81
C LYS A 441 4.28 -25.64 13.40
N LYS A 442 4.01 -24.36 13.07
CA LYS A 442 4.11 -23.77 11.73
C LYS A 442 3.34 -24.57 10.67
N LEU A 443 2.24 -25.21 11.06
CA LEU A 443 1.41 -26.05 10.17
C LEU A 443 0.29 -25.23 9.51
N THR A 444 -0.23 -24.25 10.22
CA THR A 444 -1.31 -23.36 9.74
C THR A 444 -0.82 -21.92 9.77
N GLU A 445 -0.82 -21.28 8.61
CA GLU A 445 -0.59 -19.84 8.47
C GLU A 445 -1.87 -19.10 8.86
N THR A 446 -1.76 -18.02 9.63
CA THR A 446 -2.91 -17.12 9.84
C THR A 446 -3.14 -16.26 8.60
N THR A 447 -4.23 -15.49 8.57
CA THR A 447 -4.48 -14.56 7.47
C THR A 447 -3.54 -13.35 7.46
N LEU A 448 -2.73 -13.15 8.51
CA LEU A 448 -1.91 -11.95 8.69
C LEU A 448 -0.91 -11.75 7.54
N SER A 449 -0.17 -12.79 7.14
CA SER A 449 0.82 -12.68 6.05
C SER A 449 0.19 -12.19 4.75
N SER A 450 -0.93 -12.81 4.35
CA SER A 450 -1.65 -12.43 3.13
C SER A 450 -2.14 -10.98 3.15
N GLN A 451 -2.60 -10.52 4.31
CA GLN A 451 -3.11 -9.16 4.48
C GLN A 451 -1.98 -8.13 4.54
N LEU A 452 -0.84 -8.46 5.18
CA LEU A 452 0.34 -7.60 5.16
C LEU A 452 0.90 -7.45 3.73
N GLN A 453 0.89 -8.54 2.95
CA GLN A 453 1.27 -8.50 1.53
C GLN A 453 0.30 -7.67 0.69
N GLU A 454 -1.02 -7.84 0.85
CA GLU A 454 -2.04 -7.04 0.15
C GLU A 454 -1.89 -5.54 0.45
N LYS A 455 -1.53 -5.18 1.69
CA LYS A 455 -1.27 -3.79 2.09
C LYS A 455 0.11 -3.27 1.66
N GLY A 456 0.97 -4.13 1.11
CA GLY A 456 2.34 -3.79 0.73
C GLY A 456 3.19 -3.36 1.91
N ALA A 457 2.93 -3.88 3.11
CA ALA A 457 3.62 -3.49 4.32
C ALA A 457 5.12 -3.85 4.23
N THR A 458 5.99 -2.91 4.59
CA THR A 458 7.44 -3.12 4.65
C THR A 458 7.95 -3.11 6.08
N ASP A 459 7.22 -2.44 6.98
CA ASP A 459 7.61 -2.20 8.37
C ASP A 459 6.47 -2.62 9.28
N ILE A 460 6.79 -3.44 10.28
CA ILE A 460 5.84 -3.93 11.26
C ILE A 460 6.22 -3.38 12.62
N TYR A 461 5.34 -2.56 13.16
CA TYR A 461 5.41 -2.02 14.51
C TYR A 461 4.59 -2.91 15.42
N ILE A 462 5.21 -3.50 16.44
CA ILE A 462 4.59 -4.51 17.29
C ILE A 462 4.56 -4.00 18.73
N CYS A 463 3.43 -4.19 19.41
CA CYS A 463 3.28 -3.93 20.83
C CYS A 463 2.18 -4.80 21.44
N GLY A 464 2.00 -4.75 22.76
CA GLY A 464 0.88 -5.40 23.44
C GLY A 464 1.32 -6.35 24.55
N LEU A 465 0.60 -7.46 24.70
CA LEU A 465 0.76 -8.42 25.80
C LEU A 465 0.92 -9.85 25.28
N ALA A 466 1.66 -10.75 25.92
CA ALA A 466 2.77 -10.46 26.82
C ALA A 466 4.09 -10.29 26.02
N TYR A 467 4.94 -9.36 26.46
CA TYR A 467 6.21 -8.97 25.83
C TYR A 467 7.08 -10.18 25.46
N ASP A 468 7.32 -11.06 26.44
CA ASP A 468 8.19 -12.24 26.38
C ASP A 468 7.49 -13.50 25.86
N VAL A 469 6.21 -13.40 25.50
CA VAL A 469 5.40 -14.50 24.97
C VAL A 469 4.88 -14.13 23.58
N CYS A 470 3.62 -13.71 23.44
CA CYS A 470 2.98 -13.48 22.15
C CYS A 470 3.64 -12.36 21.35
N VAL A 471 4.00 -11.26 22.01
CA VAL A 471 4.65 -10.11 21.36
C VAL A 471 6.04 -10.51 20.84
N GLY A 472 6.84 -11.16 21.67
CA GLY A 472 8.17 -11.63 21.32
C GLY A 472 8.17 -12.65 20.19
N ALA A 473 7.30 -13.67 20.27
CA ALA A 473 7.13 -14.68 19.23
C ALA A 473 6.74 -14.04 17.89
N THR A 474 5.79 -13.09 17.93
CA THR A 474 5.34 -12.36 16.74
C THR A 474 6.45 -11.51 16.12
N ALA A 475 7.28 -10.86 16.95
CA ALA A 475 8.41 -10.08 16.47
C ALA A 475 9.48 -10.95 15.79
N VAL A 476 9.78 -12.11 16.35
CA VAL A 476 10.75 -13.05 15.77
C VAL A 476 10.24 -13.64 14.45
N ASP A 477 8.96 -14.00 14.37
CA ASP A 477 8.39 -14.51 13.13
C ASP A 477 8.27 -13.41 12.06
N ALA A 478 7.96 -12.16 12.42
CA ALA A 478 8.00 -11.03 11.49
C ALA A 478 9.40 -10.84 10.88
N LEU A 479 10.45 -10.90 11.72
CA LEU A 479 11.85 -10.84 11.27
C LEU A 479 12.25 -12.02 10.39
N THR A 480 11.77 -13.22 10.72
CA THR A 480 12.03 -14.45 9.94
C THR A 480 11.30 -14.41 8.59
N SER A 481 10.14 -13.77 8.54
CA SER A 481 9.35 -13.57 7.31
C SER A 481 9.88 -12.42 6.44
N GLY A 482 10.99 -11.79 6.83
CA GLY A 482 11.68 -10.77 6.05
C GLY A 482 11.15 -9.35 6.22
N TYR A 483 10.29 -9.09 7.21
CA TYR A 483 9.81 -7.74 7.50
C TYR A 483 10.79 -6.96 8.38
N ARG A 484 10.85 -5.64 8.14
CA ARG A 484 11.56 -4.72 9.04
C ARG A 484 10.71 -4.57 10.29
N THR A 485 11.22 -5.04 11.43
CA THR A 485 10.40 -5.19 12.63
C THR A 485 10.85 -4.24 13.73
N ILE A 486 9.89 -3.51 14.28
CA ILE A 486 10.07 -2.52 15.34
C ILE A 486 9.21 -2.95 16.53
N LEU A 487 9.84 -3.22 17.66
CA LEU A 487 9.16 -3.53 18.91
C LEU A 487 9.05 -2.27 19.78
N ILE A 488 7.85 -1.92 20.22
CA ILE A 488 7.59 -0.70 21.00
C ILE A 488 7.58 -1.05 22.49
N ASP A 489 8.65 -0.69 23.19
CA ASP A 489 8.96 -1.14 24.56
C ASP A 489 7.94 -0.63 25.58
N ASP A 490 7.67 0.69 25.58
CA ASP A 490 6.72 1.31 26.52
C ASP A 490 5.26 0.95 26.25
N CYS A 491 4.93 0.45 25.06
CA CYS A 491 3.62 -0.08 24.68
C CYS A 491 3.48 -1.59 24.95
N SER A 492 4.44 -2.22 25.63
CA SER A 492 4.46 -3.66 25.86
C SER A 492 4.70 -3.99 27.33
N ARG A 493 4.07 -5.04 27.85
CA ARG A 493 4.30 -5.56 29.21
C ARG A 493 4.34 -7.08 29.17
N GLY A 494 5.17 -7.68 30.03
CA GLY A 494 5.48 -9.11 30.00
C GLY A 494 5.32 -9.77 31.36
N VAL A 495 5.61 -11.07 31.42
CA VAL A 495 5.38 -11.90 32.60
C VAL A 495 6.64 -12.16 33.42
N ASP A 496 7.81 -12.24 32.78
CA ASP A 496 9.09 -12.47 33.47
C ASP A 496 10.21 -11.53 32.95
N LEU A 497 10.97 -10.91 33.86
CA LEU A 497 12.01 -9.94 33.49
C LEU A 497 13.18 -10.60 32.75
N VAL A 498 13.55 -11.83 33.10
CA VAL A 498 14.67 -12.52 32.47
C VAL A 498 14.30 -12.90 31.04
N ASP A 499 13.07 -13.37 30.84
CA ASP A 499 12.59 -13.72 29.50
C ASP A 499 12.34 -12.46 28.64
N ILE A 500 11.87 -11.34 29.22
CA ILE A 500 11.81 -10.04 28.52
C ILE A 500 13.18 -9.65 27.98
N GLU A 501 14.23 -9.69 28.81
CA GLU A 501 15.58 -9.31 28.37
C GLU A 501 16.14 -10.26 27.32
N LYS A 502 15.83 -11.56 27.40
CA LYS A 502 16.16 -12.52 26.32
C LYS A 502 15.46 -12.15 25.03
N THR A 503 14.15 -11.87 25.06
CA THR A 503 13.39 -11.45 23.88
C THR A 503 13.99 -10.18 23.27
N LYS A 504 14.37 -9.19 24.10
CA LYS A 504 15.05 -7.97 23.63
C LYS A 504 16.35 -8.31 22.89
N ALA A 505 17.18 -9.16 23.49
CA ALA A 505 18.43 -9.60 22.88
C ALA A 505 18.20 -10.36 21.56
N THR A 506 17.18 -11.21 21.47
CA THR A 506 16.83 -11.94 20.25
C THR A 506 16.38 -11.01 19.13
N VAL A 507 15.51 -10.04 19.44
CA VAL A 507 15.02 -9.05 18.45
C VAL A 507 16.18 -8.22 17.92
N ILE A 508 17.03 -7.69 18.80
CA ILE A 508 18.21 -6.89 18.40
C ILE A 508 19.21 -7.74 17.60
N GLY A 509 19.51 -8.94 18.08
CA GLY A 509 20.44 -9.87 17.41
C GLY A 509 19.95 -10.33 16.03
N SER A 510 18.65 -10.22 15.76
CA SER A 510 18.03 -10.54 14.46
C SER A 510 17.78 -9.28 13.60
N ASN A 511 18.46 -8.17 13.93
CA ASN A 511 18.36 -6.87 13.25
C ASN A 511 16.98 -6.18 13.35
N GLY A 512 16.17 -6.53 14.36
CA GLY A 512 15.02 -5.75 14.77
C GLY A 512 15.43 -4.55 15.62
N VAL A 513 14.54 -3.56 15.73
CA VAL A 513 14.79 -2.35 16.52
C VAL A 513 13.78 -2.26 17.65
N ILE A 514 14.25 -1.87 18.84
CA ILE A 514 13.42 -1.61 20.01
C ILE A 514 13.40 -0.10 20.27
N VAL A 515 12.20 0.48 20.33
CA VAL A 515 12.00 1.93 20.52
C VAL A 515 10.91 2.22 21.53
N ASN A 516 10.84 3.47 21.97
CA ASN A 516 9.69 3.98 22.71
C ASN A 516 8.68 4.64 21.75
N SER A 517 7.41 4.72 22.18
CA SER A 517 6.30 5.33 21.44
C SER A 517 6.60 6.73 20.91
N SER A 518 7.40 7.51 21.65
CA SER A 518 7.81 8.87 21.25
C SER A 518 8.62 8.95 19.96
N GLN A 519 9.28 7.86 19.55
CA GLN A 519 10.14 7.80 18.36
C GLN A 519 9.37 7.30 17.13
N VAL A 520 8.28 6.56 17.33
CA VAL A 520 7.53 5.85 16.28
C VAL A 520 7.04 6.79 15.19
N LYS A 521 6.51 7.97 15.55
CA LYS A 521 6.00 8.94 14.57
C LYS A 521 7.05 9.34 13.54
N ALA A 522 8.26 9.66 14.01
CA ALA A 522 9.33 10.07 13.11
C ALA A 522 9.78 8.94 12.19
N MET A 523 9.74 7.69 12.67
CA MET A 523 10.09 6.52 11.87
C MET A 523 9.04 6.23 10.79
N VAL A 524 7.75 6.26 11.15
CA VAL A 524 6.64 6.08 10.20
C VAL A 524 6.64 7.16 9.10
N GLU A 525 6.95 8.40 9.45
CA GLU A 525 7.06 9.51 8.50
C GLU A 525 8.37 9.49 7.67
N GLY A 526 9.26 8.51 7.88
CA GLY A 526 10.55 8.40 7.18
C GLY A 526 11.60 9.44 7.60
N ARG A 527 11.39 10.15 8.71
CA ARG A 527 12.31 11.16 9.26
C ARG A 527 13.39 10.56 10.16
N ASP A 528 13.08 9.45 10.84
CA ASP A 528 14.04 8.66 11.62
C ASP A 528 14.24 7.30 10.93
N ARG A 529 15.42 7.10 10.32
CA ARG A 529 15.75 5.94 9.47
C ARG A 529 16.88 5.15 10.11
N ARG A 530 16.53 4.01 10.72
CA ARG A 530 17.44 3.18 11.51
C ARG A 530 18.29 2.26 10.62
N PRO A 531 19.63 2.25 10.78
CA PRO A 531 20.52 1.45 9.94
C PRO A 531 20.27 -0.05 10.06
N GLU A 532 19.86 -0.54 11.24
CA GLU A 532 19.59 -1.95 11.50
C GLU A 532 18.46 -2.48 10.60
N LEU A 533 17.39 -1.69 10.43
CA LEU A 533 16.27 -2.02 9.55
C LEU A 533 16.68 -1.99 8.07
N GLY A 534 17.56 -1.05 7.69
CA GLY A 534 18.15 -0.99 6.36
C GLY A 534 19.03 -2.21 6.08
N TYR A 535 19.88 -2.58 7.02
CA TYR A 535 20.75 -3.76 6.91
C TYR A 535 19.94 -5.05 6.78
N LYS A 536 18.93 -5.24 7.64
CA LYS A 536 18.00 -6.38 7.55
C LYS A 536 17.37 -6.48 6.16
N LEU A 537 16.86 -5.37 5.62
CA LEU A 537 16.26 -5.34 4.29
C LEU A 537 17.25 -5.72 3.19
N ALA A 538 18.51 -5.28 3.29
CA ALA A 538 19.54 -5.67 2.32
C ALA A 538 19.77 -7.18 2.34
N LEU A 539 19.87 -7.80 3.52
CA LEU A 539 20.00 -9.25 3.65
C LEU A 539 18.82 -10.01 3.03
N GLU A 540 17.59 -9.51 3.20
CA GLU A 540 16.41 -10.12 2.58
C GLU A 540 16.42 -9.96 1.05
N ILE A 541 16.89 -8.82 0.53
CA ILE A 541 17.06 -8.62 -0.91
C ILE A 541 18.09 -9.61 -1.45
N LYS A 542 19.22 -9.82 -0.76
CA LYS A 542 20.22 -10.83 -1.13
C LYS A 542 19.60 -12.23 -1.24
N HIS A 543 18.79 -12.60 -0.25
CA HIS A 543 18.09 -13.89 -0.25
C HIS A 543 17.15 -14.02 -1.45
N LYS A 544 16.32 -13.00 -1.73
CA LYS A 544 15.41 -12.99 -2.89
C LYS A 544 16.13 -13.02 -4.24
N LEU A 545 17.21 -12.26 -4.39
CA LEU A 545 18.05 -12.28 -5.59
C LEU A 545 18.64 -13.68 -5.84
N SER A 546 19.04 -14.39 -4.77
CA SER A 546 19.55 -15.77 -4.89
C SER A 546 18.48 -16.79 -5.32
N LEU A 547 17.21 -16.48 -5.09
CA LEU A 547 16.05 -17.28 -5.53
C LEU A 547 15.56 -16.90 -6.94
N GLY A 548 16.08 -15.82 -7.54
CA GLY A 548 15.66 -15.32 -8.85
C GLY A 548 14.37 -14.48 -8.84
N GLU A 549 13.99 -13.93 -7.68
CA GLU A 549 12.80 -13.08 -7.47
C GLU A 549 13.05 -11.57 -7.65
#